data_AF-A0A966NP05-F1
#
_entry.id   AF-A0A966NP05-F1
#
_cell.length_a   1.000
_cell.length_b   1.000
_cell.length_c   1.000
_cell.angle_alpha   90.00
_cell.angle_beta   90.00
_cell.angle_gamma   90.00
#
_symmetry.space_group_name_H-M   'P 1'
#
loop_
_entity.id
_entity.type
_entity.pdbx_description
1 polymer ?
#
loop_
_entity_poly.entity_id
_entity_poly.type
_entity_poly.pdbx_seq_one_letter_code
_entity_poly.pdbx_strand_id
1 'polypeptide(L)'
;MAFQIPEGLHPDLNPLAWMVGTWRGKGHGDYPGSAAFQFAQEVTFSHDGRPFLTYFSRTWIIDDNNEIVKTSASETGFWRIKPNNQLEVILAHSTGIAEGWVGIFDGPKIQLVLD
;
A
#
# COMPACT_ATOMS: atom_id res chain seq x y z
N MET A 1 6.42 6.29 22.55
CA MET A 1 7.65 6.10 21.77
C MET A 1 7.68 7.17 20.69
N ALA A 2 8.83 7.83 20.49
CA ALA A 2 9.01 8.72 19.36
C ALA A 2 9.22 7.89 18.09
N PHE A 3 8.65 8.33 16.97
CA PHE A 3 8.93 7.76 15.65
C PHE A 3 10.42 7.95 15.30
N GLN A 4 11.04 6.93 14.71
CA GLN A 4 12.42 6.99 14.22
C GLN A 4 12.45 6.72 12.72
N ILE A 5 13.27 7.47 12.00
CA ILE A 5 13.48 7.26 10.56
C ILE A 5 14.24 5.93 10.39
N PRO A 6 13.79 5.02 9.50
CA PRO A 6 14.48 3.77 9.21
C PRO A 6 15.93 4.01 8.78
N GLU A 7 16.84 3.17 9.28
CA GLU A 7 18.25 3.25 8.92
C GLU A 7 18.44 3.02 7.41
N GLY A 8 19.25 3.86 6.76
CA GLY A 8 19.53 3.77 5.33
C GLY A 8 18.37 4.17 4.42
N LEU A 9 17.29 4.77 4.95
CA LEU A 9 16.24 5.36 4.12
C LEU A 9 16.80 6.58 3.36
N HIS A 10 16.52 6.66 2.06
CA HIS A 10 16.92 7.81 1.25
C HIS A 10 16.24 9.09 1.79
N PRO A 11 16.95 10.24 1.91
CA PRO A 11 16.36 11.48 2.47
C PRO A 11 15.09 11.95 1.77
N ASP A 12 14.99 11.78 0.46
CA ASP A 12 13.77 12.12 -0.31
C ASP A 12 12.54 11.33 0.13
N LEU A 13 12.71 10.20 0.80
CA LEU A 13 11.63 9.35 1.30
C LEU A 13 11.25 9.66 2.76
N ASN A 14 11.95 10.58 3.43
CA ASN A 14 11.64 10.98 4.81
C ASN A 14 10.15 11.33 5.03
N PRO A 15 9.44 12.01 4.10
CA PRO A 15 8.01 12.29 4.28
C PRO A 15 7.12 11.04 4.38
N LEU A 16 7.56 9.90 3.83
CA LEU A 16 6.85 8.62 3.85
C LEU A 16 7.48 7.59 4.78
N ALA A 17 8.46 8.00 5.59
CA ALA A 17 9.18 7.09 6.49
C ALA A 17 8.24 6.35 7.46
N TRP A 18 7.10 6.97 7.80
CA TRP A 18 6.07 6.40 8.66
C TRP A 18 5.36 5.19 8.05
N MET A 19 5.44 4.99 6.73
CA MET A 19 4.84 3.84 6.04
C MET A 19 5.74 2.61 6.06
N VAL A 20 7.06 2.77 6.22
CA VAL A 20 8.03 1.68 6.13
C VAL A 20 7.77 0.64 7.23
N GLY A 21 7.64 -0.62 6.82
CA GLY A 21 7.32 -1.74 7.71
C GLY A 21 6.20 -2.62 7.15
N THR A 22 5.77 -3.58 7.96
CA THR A 22 4.67 -4.50 7.64
C THR A 22 3.45 -4.17 8.49
N TRP A 23 2.34 -3.92 7.81
CA TRP A 23 1.03 -3.60 8.36
C TRP A 23 0.10 -4.81 8.18
N ARG A 24 -0.71 -5.08 9.20
CA ARG A 24 -1.74 -6.12 9.17
C ARG A 24 -3.04 -5.57 9.69
N GLY A 25 -4.13 -5.92 9.05
CA GLY A 25 -5.45 -5.45 9.41
C GLY A 25 -6.56 -6.24 8.75
N LYS A 26 -7.78 -5.79 8.99
CA LYS A 26 -8.99 -6.33 8.37
C LYS A 26 -9.71 -5.20 7.65
N GLY A 27 -10.43 -5.54 6.58
CA GLY A 27 -11.22 -4.61 5.79
C GLY A 27 -12.54 -5.24 5.35
N HIS A 28 -13.38 -4.39 4.76
CA HIS A 28 -14.69 -4.75 4.22
C HIS A 28 -14.74 -4.33 2.75
N GLY A 29 -15.24 -5.22 1.89
CA GLY A 29 -15.47 -4.96 0.47
C GLY A 29 -16.95 -5.00 0.15
N ASP A 30 -17.44 -3.96 -0.52
CA ASP A 30 -18.82 -3.84 -0.98
C ASP A 30 -18.83 -3.16 -2.36
N TYR A 31 -19.38 -3.85 -3.36
CA TYR A 31 -19.50 -3.36 -4.73
C TYR A 31 -20.90 -3.67 -5.27
N PRO A 32 -21.50 -2.75 -6.07
CA PRO A 32 -22.79 -3.00 -6.71
C PRO A 32 -22.79 -4.32 -7.50
N GLY A 33 -23.78 -5.18 -7.23
CA GLY A 33 -23.92 -6.48 -7.90
C GLY A 33 -23.09 -7.63 -7.30
N SER A 34 -22.38 -7.40 -6.19
CA SER A 34 -21.65 -8.44 -5.45
C SER A 34 -22.14 -8.53 -4.00
N ALA A 35 -21.99 -9.70 -3.37
CA ALA A 35 -22.22 -9.82 -1.94
C ALA A 35 -21.06 -9.16 -1.18
N ALA A 36 -21.40 -8.39 -0.15
CA ALA A 36 -20.40 -7.80 0.74
C ALA A 36 -19.55 -8.89 1.41
N PHE A 37 -18.27 -8.61 1.62
CA PHE A 37 -17.32 -9.57 2.18
C PHE A 37 -16.33 -8.90 3.15
N GLN A 38 -15.73 -9.71 4.01
CA GLN A 38 -14.65 -9.30 4.91
C GLN A 38 -13.33 -9.90 4.44
N PHE A 39 -12.24 -9.19 4.66
CA PHE A 39 -10.91 -9.69 4.32
C PHE A 39 -9.87 -9.31 5.37
N ALA A 40 -8.87 -10.17 5.54
CA ALA A 40 -7.61 -9.82 6.17
C ALA A 40 -6.62 -9.32 5.10
N GLN A 41 -5.76 -8.39 5.47
CA GLN A 41 -4.74 -7.83 4.58
C GLN A 41 -3.41 -7.70 5.30
N GLU A 42 -2.35 -7.98 4.56
CA GLU A 42 -0.99 -7.63 4.93
C GLU A 42 -0.41 -6.72 3.84
N VAL A 43 0.24 -5.66 4.26
CA VAL A 43 0.92 -4.70 3.39
C VAL A 43 2.34 -4.51 3.89
N THR A 44 3.34 -4.56 3.01
CA THR A 44 4.72 -4.22 3.33
C THR A 44 5.19 -3.07 2.46
N PHE A 45 5.69 -2.01 3.10
CA PHE A 45 6.51 -1.00 2.45
C PHE A 45 7.96 -1.19 2.87
N SER A 46 8.87 -1.26 1.91
CA SER A 46 10.31 -1.43 2.16
C SER A 46 11.14 -0.50 1.27
N HIS A 47 12.45 -0.48 1.47
CA HIS A 47 13.40 0.32 0.70
C HIS A 47 14.75 -0.40 0.62
N ASP A 48 15.56 -0.03 -0.37
CA ASP A 48 16.94 -0.48 -0.52
C ASP A 48 17.96 0.68 -0.51
N GLY A 49 17.52 1.87 -0.07
CA GLY A 49 18.34 3.08 0.04
C GLY A 49 18.30 4.00 -1.18
N ARG A 50 17.61 3.61 -2.25
CA ARG A 50 17.33 4.46 -3.42
C ARG A 50 16.02 5.27 -3.22
N PRO A 51 15.75 6.30 -4.04
CA PRO A 51 14.60 7.21 -3.85
C PRO A 51 13.27 6.62 -4.35
N PHE A 52 12.91 5.42 -3.88
CA PHE A 52 11.60 4.81 -4.04
C PHE A 52 11.30 3.85 -2.87
N LEU A 53 10.02 3.62 -2.58
CA LEU A 53 9.59 2.51 -1.73
C LEU A 53 9.17 1.33 -2.61
N THR A 54 9.49 0.12 -2.17
CA THR A 54 8.84 -1.09 -2.66
C THR A 54 7.55 -1.33 -1.88
N TYR A 55 6.54 -1.82 -2.57
CA TYR A 55 5.22 -2.09 -2.01
C TYR A 55 4.79 -3.50 -2.36
N PHE A 56 4.26 -4.23 -1.38
CA PHE A 56 3.60 -5.50 -1.62
C PHE A 56 2.38 -5.63 -0.73
N SER A 57 1.23 -5.98 -1.30
CA SER A 57 0.02 -6.31 -0.57
C SER A 57 -0.53 -7.67 -0.97
N ARG A 58 -1.09 -8.37 0.02
CA ARG A 58 -1.82 -9.61 -0.15
C ARG A 58 -3.03 -9.64 0.77
N THR A 59 -4.11 -10.21 0.28
CA THR A 59 -5.39 -10.29 0.99
C THR A 59 -5.90 -11.73 1.06
N TRP A 60 -6.74 -11.98 2.06
CA TRP A 60 -7.46 -13.24 2.25
C TRP A 60 -8.89 -12.95 2.62
N ILE A 61 -9.84 -13.65 2.03
CA ILE A 61 -11.23 -13.56 2.48
C ILE A 61 -11.34 -14.28 3.83
N ILE A 62 -12.09 -13.68 4.75
CA ILE A 62 -12.35 -14.23 6.09
C ILE A 62 -13.85 -14.41 6.31
N ASP A 63 -14.23 -15.35 7.17
CA ASP A 63 -15.60 -15.52 7.65
C ASP A 63 -15.90 -14.66 8.88
N ASP A 64 -17.11 -14.81 9.44
CA ASP A 64 -17.55 -14.07 10.63
C ASP A 64 -16.78 -14.45 11.91
N ASN A 65 -16.11 -15.61 11.92
CA ASN A 65 -15.22 -16.04 13.01
C ASN A 65 -13.79 -15.52 12.83
N ASN A 66 -13.52 -14.78 11.75
CA ASN A 66 -12.20 -14.31 11.32
C ASN A 66 -11.24 -15.43 10.87
N GLU A 67 -11.78 -16.57 10.46
CA GLU A 67 -11.00 -17.65 9.87
C GLU A 67 -10.77 -17.37 8.39
N ILE A 68 -9.56 -17.65 7.91
CA ILE A 68 -9.21 -17.49 6.49
C ILE A 68 -9.93 -18.57 5.69
N VAL A 69 -10.81 -18.15 4.77
CA VAL A 69 -11.54 -19.08 3.90
C VAL A 69 -10.87 -19.28 2.55
N LYS A 70 -10.17 -18.27 2.01
CA LYS A 70 -9.37 -18.37 0.77
C LYS A 70 -8.39 -17.22 0.60
N THR A 71 -7.34 -17.45 -0.18
CA THR A 71 -6.49 -16.36 -0.71
C THR A 71 -7.29 -15.47 -1.67
N SER A 72 -6.94 -14.20 -1.73
CA SER A 72 -7.61 -13.19 -2.55
C SER A 72 -6.59 -12.35 -3.32
N ALA A 73 -6.92 -11.10 -3.63
CA ALA A 73 -6.09 -10.17 -4.40
C ALA A 73 -4.68 -9.99 -3.82
N SER A 74 -3.73 -9.80 -4.72
CA SER A 74 -2.36 -9.39 -4.37
C SER A 74 -1.85 -8.42 -5.41
N GLU A 75 -1.09 -7.44 -4.96
CA GLU A 75 -0.54 -6.37 -5.78
C GLU A 75 0.86 -6.00 -5.29
N THR A 76 1.68 -5.51 -6.21
CA THR A 76 3.07 -5.12 -5.95
C THR A 76 3.44 -3.92 -6.78
N GLY A 77 4.40 -3.12 -6.32
CA GLY A 77 4.75 -1.91 -7.03
C GLY A 77 5.82 -1.05 -6.41
N PHE A 78 5.94 0.16 -6.94
CA PHE A 78 6.93 1.16 -6.52
C PHE A 78 6.27 2.51 -6.31
N TRP A 79 6.65 3.19 -5.23
CA TRP A 79 6.17 4.52 -4.86
C TRP A 79 7.33 5.51 -4.92
N ARG A 80 7.14 6.65 -5.59
CA ARG A 80 8.20 7.63 -5.86
C ARG A 80 7.75 9.04 -5.52
N ILE A 81 8.49 9.70 -4.63
CA ILE A 81 8.30 11.13 -4.37
C ILE A 81 8.86 11.96 -5.52
N LYS A 82 8.12 13.01 -5.90
CA LYS A 82 8.50 14.03 -6.87
C LYS A 82 8.43 15.43 -6.22
N PRO A 83 9.05 16.45 -6.84
CA PRO A 83 8.97 17.83 -6.33
C PRO A 83 7.53 18.29 -6.09
N ASN A 84 7.35 19.26 -5.19
CA ASN A 84 6.04 19.84 -4.84
C ASN A 84 5.05 18.83 -4.22
N ASN A 85 5.55 17.95 -3.35
CA ASN A 85 4.79 16.93 -2.64
C ASN A 85 4.00 15.97 -3.55
N GLN A 86 4.48 15.76 -4.77
CA GLN A 86 3.87 14.83 -5.71
C GLN A 86 4.32 13.40 -5.44
N LEU A 87 3.43 12.46 -5.73
CA LEU A 87 3.66 11.03 -5.57
C LEU A 87 3.22 10.32 -6.84
N GLU A 88 4.12 9.50 -7.38
CA GLU A 88 3.84 8.57 -8.47
C GLU A 88 3.88 7.14 -7.94
N VAL A 89 2.90 6.32 -8.33
CA VAL A 89 2.83 4.90 -7.95
C VAL A 89 2.56 4.08 -9.20
N ILE A 90 3.33 3.00 -9.37
CA ILE A 90 3.06 1.97 -10.37
C ILE A 90 2.73 0.67 -9.66
N LEU A 91 1.61 0.03 -10.02
CA LEU A 91 1.14 -1.22 -9.43
C LEU A 91 0.95 -2.29 -10.51
N ALA A 92 1.25 -3.52 -10.16
CA ALA A 92 0.90 -4.72 -10.90
C ALA A 92 0.10 -5.66 -10.00
N HIS A 93 -1.03 -6.14 -10.52
CA HIS A 93 -1.99 -6.99 -9.84
C HIS A 93 -1.84 -8.44 -10.31
N SER A 94 -2.06 -9.41 -9.42
CA SER A 94 -2.03 -10.84 -9.78
C SER A 94 -3.10 -11.27 -10.78
N THR A 95 -4.10 -10.42 -11.02
CA THR A 95 -5.16 -10.59 -12.03
C THR A 95 -4.72 -10.17 -13.44
N GLY A 96 -3.49 -9.67 -13.62
CA GLY A 96 -2.96 -9.24 -14.91
C GLY A 96 -3.23 -7.77 -15.26
N ILE A 97 -3.65 -6.96 -14.27
CA ILE A 97 -3.87 -5.51 -14.41
C ILE A 97 -2.60 -4.77 -14.00
N ALA A 98 -2.27 -3.69 -14.72
CA ALA A 98 -1.25 -2.73 -14.33
C ALA A 98 -1.86 -1.33 -14.25
N GLU A 99 -1.46 -0.56 -13.24
CA GLU A 99 -2.02 0.77 -12.96
C GLU A 99 -0.91 1.77 -12.69
N GLY A 100 -1.11 2.99 -13.19
CA GLY A 100 -0.34 4.17 -12.84
C GLY A 100 -1.22 5.12 -12.02
N TRP A 101 -0.68 5.62 -10.92
CA TRP A 101 -1.37 6.57 -10.06
C TRP A 101 -0.51 7.80 -9.83
N VAL A 102 -1.14 8.97 -9.83
CA VAL A 102 -0.50 10.25 -9.51
C VAL A 102 -1.29 10.92 -8.38
N GLY A 103 -0.59 11.61 -7.50
CA GLY A 103 -1.25 12.36 -6.45
C GLY A 103 -0.32 13.17 -5.58
N ILE A 104 -0.80 13.46 -4.37
CA ILE A 104 -0.11 14.33 -3.41
C ILE A 104 -0.07 13.71 -2.01
N PHE A 105 0.92 14.15 -1.23
CA PHE A 105 0.98 13.88 0.20
C PHE A 105 1.00 15.16 1.04
N ASP A 106 0.36 15.11 2.19
CA ASP A 106 0.33 16.17 3.21
C ASP A 106 0.41 15.54 4.60
N GLY A 107 1.59 15.57 5.21
CA GLY A 107 1.89 14.82 6.43
C GLY A 107 1.58 13.32 6.27
N PRO A 108 0.79 12.71 7.17
CA PRO A 108 0.42 11.30 7.11
C PRO A 108 -0.78 11.01 6.19
N LYS A 109 -1.18 11.95 5.33
CA LYS A 109 -2.29 11.81 4.39
C LYS A 109 -1.76 11.71 2.97
N ILE A 110 -2.27 10.74 2.22
CA ILE A 110 -1.97 10.54 0.80
C ILE A 110 -3.28 10.51 0.02
N GLN A 111 -3.31 11.17 -1.13
CA GLN A 111 -4.43 11.12 -2.07
C GLN A 111 -3.88 10.83 -3.46
N LEU A 112 -4.41 9.81 -4.11
CA LEU A 112 -4.01 9.34 -5.43
C LEU A 112 -5.23 9.31 -6.36
N VAL A 113 -4.97 9.51 -7.65
CA VAL A 113 -5.94 9.34 -8.74
C VAL A 113 -5.27 8.49 -9.82
N LEU A 114 -6.04 7.61 -10.46
CA LEU A 114 -5.57 6.81 -11.58
C LEU A 114 -5.28 7.75 -12.77
N ASP A 115 -4.13 7.57 -13.40
CA ASP A 115 -3.71 8.31 -14.61
C ASP A 115 -4.29 7.68 -15.89
#